data_AF-A0A535LZR6-F1
#
_entry.id   AF-A0A535LZR6-F1
#
_cell.length_a   1.000
_cell.length_b   1.000
_cell.length_c   1.000
_cell.angle_alpha   90.00
_cell.angle_beta   90.00
_cell.angle_gamma   90.00
#
_symmetry.space_group_name_H-M   'P 1'
#
loop_
_entity.id
_entity.type
_entity.pdbx_description
1 polymer ?
#
loop_
_entity_poly.entity_id
_entity_poly.type
_entity_poly.pdbx_seq_one_letter_code
_entity_poly.pdbx_strand_id
1 'polypeptide(L)'
;MWVGAIAGAVLAGGYLTQTVGLSITSPGNSGLITGLFVVFTPLIDRIFGTPLHRWTVIAVIGALIGTVMLVGGPAGFGLGDLLTVVCAALYALHIVLLSRWSPGLRSAPLAMVQMGMSALIFTGGGAFQWRAGMPSPYVWFAIIVTGVFASALAYYIQTWAQQHLSASRTAVILTTEPAWALVAAVVLAGQRFSALQAVGALVMLASIVGHELAHLIFNPHGGKAPT
;
A
#
# COMPACT_ATOMS: atom_id res chain seq x y z
N MET A 1 -0.56 7.85 -21.86
CA MET A 1 -1.64 6.84 -21.85
C MET A 1 -1.13 5.47 -21.42
N TRP A 2 -0.07 4.93 -22.06
CA TRP A 2 0.54 3.66 -21.66
C TRP A 2 1.05 3.63 -20.20
N VAL A 3 1.64 4.73 -19.71
CA VAL A 3 2.09 4.86 -18.30
C VAL A 3 0.95 4.57 -17.34
N GLY A 4 -0.21 5.22 -17.56
CA GLY A 4 -1.40 5.00 -16.75
C GLY A 4 -1.98 3.59 -16.89
N ALA A 5 -1.82 2.97 -18.06
CA ALA A 5 -2.29 1.61 -18.28
C ALA A 5 -1.45 0.59 -17.49
N ILE A 6 -0.11 0.70 -17.54
CA ILE A 6 0.79 -0.19 -16.79
C ILE A 6 0.65 0.05 -15.29
N ALA A 7 0.72 1.31 -14.85
CA ALA A 7 0.54 1.65 -13.44
C ALA A 7 -0.84 1.20 -12.93
N GLY A 8 -1.89 1.40 -13.74
CA GLY A 8 -3.25 0.94 -13.46
C GLY A 8 -3.36 -0.58 -13.36
N ALA A 9 -2.68 -1.34 -14.21
CA ALA A 9 -2.68 -2.81 -14.15
C ALA A 9 -1.96 -3.33 -12.88
N VAL A 10 -0.82 -2.73 -12.52
CA VAL A 10 -0.11 -3.06 -11.27
C VAL A 10 -0.98 -2.73 -10.06
N LEU A 11 -1.62 -1.56 -10.07
CA LEU A 11 -2.54 -1.12 -9.03
C LEU A 11 -3.74 -2.08 -8.90
N ALA A 12 -4.34 -2.47 -10.03
CA ALA A 12 -5.43 -3.44 -10.05
C ALA A 12 -5.00 -4.80 -9.48
N GLY A 13 -3.80 -5.28 -9.80
CA GLY A 13 -3.23 -6.48 -9.20
C GLY A 13 -3.07 -6.36 -7.68
N GLY A 14 -2.59 -5.21 -7.20
CA GLY A 14 -2.50 -4.90 -5.77
C GLY A 14 -3.87 -4.93 -5.10
N TYR A 15 -4.87 -4.29 -5.71
CA TYR A 15 -6.24 -4.32 -5.22
C TYR A 15 -6.85 -5.74 -5.22
N LEU A 16 -6.61 -6.53 -6.26
CA LEU A 16 -7.14 -7.90 -6.36
C LEU A 16 -6.57 -8.78 -5.25
N THR A 17 -5.24 -8.77 -5.11
CA THR A 17 -4.56 -9.54 -4.06
C THR A 17 -4.97 -9.09 -2.66
N GLN A 18 -5.15 -7.78 -2.43
CA GLN A 18 -5.66 -7.26 -1.17
C GLN A 18 -7.12 -7.69 -0.91
N THR A 19 -7.99 -7.58 -1.91
CA THR A 19 -9.42 -7.90 -1.77
C THR A 19 -9.62 -9.39 -1.44
N VAL A 20 -8.92 -10.27 -2.18
CA VAL A 20 -8.94 -11.71 -1.88
C VAL A 20 -8.28 -11.98 -0.53
N GLY A 21 -7.15 -11.34 -0.24
CA GLY A 21 -6.45 -11.48 1.04
C GLY A 21 -7.34 -11.13 2.24
N LEU A 22 -8.03 -9.98 2.18
CA LEU A 22 -8.94 -9.48 3.20
C LEU A 22 -10.17 -10.39 3.41
N SER A 23 -10.57 -11.18 2.41
CA SER A 23 -11.64 -12.16 2.58
C SER A 23 -11.22 -13.40 3.39
N ILE A 24 -9.90 -13.59 3.60
CA ILE A 24 -9.32 -14.78 4.24
C ILE A 24 -8.54 -14.41 5.52
N THR A 25 -7.97 -13.20 5.62
CA THR A 25 -7.29 -12.68 6.81
C THR A 25 -8.14 -11.60 7.52
N SER A 26 -7.69 -11.15 8.69
CA SER A 26 -8.37 -10.09 9.42
C SER A 26 -8.11 -8.70 8.82
N PRO A 27 -9.06 -7.74 8.93
CA PRO A 27 -8.86 -6.38 8.45
C PRO A 27 -7.63 -5.68 9.03
N GLY A 28 -7.36 -5.87 10.33
CA GLY A 28 -6.19 -5.30 10.99
C GLY A 28 -4.88 -5.91 10.51
N ASN A 29 -4.82 -7.23 10.28
CA ASN A 29 -3.65 -7.84 9.69
C ASN A 29 -3.44 -7.34 8.27
N SER A 30 -4.50 -7.32 7.45
CA SER A 30 -4.39 -6.90 6.06
C SER A 30 -3.90 -5.45 5.96
N GLY A 31 -4.52 -4.52 6.69
CA GLY A 31 -4.14 -3.12 6.67
C GLY A 31 -2.71 -2.85 7.18
N LEU A 32 -2.28 -3.52 8.25
CA LEU A 32 -0.90 -3.41 8.72
C LEU A 32 0.09 -3.99 7.71
N ILE A 33 -0.14 -5.22 7.22
CA ILE A 33 0.74 -5.90 6.27
C ILE A 33 0.88 -5.11 4.96
N THR A 34 -0.20 -4.49 4.46
CA THR A 34 -0.11 -3.60 3.30
C THR A 34 0.91 -2.48 3.50
N GLY A 35 1.05 -1.98 4.74
CA GLY A 35 2.07 -1.01 5.13
C GLY A 35 3.52 -1.39 4.84
N LEU A 36 3.81 -2.66 4.57
CA LEU A 36 5.13 -3.08 4.06
C LEU A 36 5.52 -2.40 2.75
N PHE A 37 4.56 -1.81 2.00
CA PHE A 37 4.90 -1.04 0.80
C PHE A 37 5.93 0.06 1.12
N VAL A 38 5.94 0.62 2.33
CA VAL A 38 6.89 1.67 2.73
C VAL A 38 8.33 1.17 2.63
N VAL A 39 8.60 -0.01 3.18
CA VAL A 39 9.94 -0.60 3.21
C VAL A 39 10.27 -1.33 1.90
N PHE A 40 9.26 -1.79 1.16
CA PHE A 40 9.44 -2.38 -0.18
C PHE A 40 9.71 -1.33 -1.26
N THR A 41 9.17 -0.12 -1.14
CA THR A 41 9.37 0.96 -2.12
C THR A 41 10.85 1.25 -2.38
N PRO A 42 11.70 1.54 -1.37
CA PRO A 42 13.13 1.78 -1.60
C PRO A 42 13.87 0.53 -2.10
N LEU A 43 13.46 -0.69 -1.70
CA LEU A 43 14.03 -1.93 -2.23
C LEU A 43 13.77 -2.09 -3.73
N ILE A 44 12.55 -1.81 -4.17
CA ILE A 44 12.19 -1.87 -5.59
C ILE A 44 12.85 -0.72 -6.36
N ASP A 45 12.90 0.49 -5.78
CA ASP A 45 13.54 1.64 -6.42
C ASP A 45 15.05 1.43 -6.64
N ARG A 46 15.70 0.59 -5.81
CA ARG A 46 17.10 0.18 -6.00
C ARG A 46 17.34 -0.60 -7.29
N ILE A 47 16.36 -1.35 -7.79
CA ILE A 47 16.44 -2.05 -9.07
C ILE A 47 16.62 -1.04 -10.22
N PHE A 48 16.09 0.16 -10.05
CA PHE A 48 16.19 1.27 -11.00
C PHE A 48 17.35 2.24 -10.70
N GLY A 49 18.33 1.80 -9.89
CA GLY A 49 19.61 2.50 -9.69
C GLY A 49 19.68 3.43 -8.48
N THR A 50 18.61 3.59 -7.69
CA THR A 50 18.65 4.41 -6.47
C THR A 50 19.49 3.70 -5.39
N PRO A 51 20.49 4.34 -4.76
CA PRO A 51 21.30 3.69 -3.73
C PRO A 51 20.45 3.29 -2.53
N LEU A 52 20.68 2.08 -2.00
CA LEU A 52 19.98 1.57 -0.83
C LEU A 52 20.78 1.88 0.43
N HIS A 53 20.10 2.40 1.46
CA HIS A 53 20.74 2.61 2.77
C HIS A 53 20.71 1.31 3.59
N ARG A 54 21.77 1.03 4.36
CA ARG A 54 21.82 -0.16 5.25
C ARG A 54 20.66 -0.23 6.26
N TRP A 55 20.15 0.93 6.67
CA TRP A 55 18.98 1.05 7.56
C TRP A 55 17.70 0.54 6.91
N THR A 56 17.57 0.62 5.58
CA THR A 56 16.43 0.03 4.86
C THR A 56 16.37 -1.48 5.06
N VAL A 57 17.52 -2.17 4.98
CA VAL A 57 17.57 -3.63 5.15
C VAL A 57 17.17 -4.03 6.58
N ILE A 58 17.66 -3.30 7.59
CA ILE A 58 17.31 -3.54 8.99
C ILE A 58 15.80 -3.34 9.21
N ALA A 59 15.23 -2.26 8.65
CA ALA A 59 13.80 -1.99 8.74
C ALA A 59 12.95 -3.06 8.05
N VAL A 60 13.38 -3.55 6.88
CA VAL A 60 12.69 -4.64 6.17
C VAL A 60 12.68 -5.90 7.03
N ILE A 61 13.82 -6.31 7.58
CA ILE A 61 13.90 -7.50 8.44
C ILE A 61 13.01 -7.32 9.67
N GLY A 62 13.08 -6.18 10.35
CA GLY A 62 12.23 -5.88 11.50
C GLY A 62 10.74 -5.88 11.17
N ALA A 63 10.35 -5.32 10.03
CA ALA A 63 8.96 -5.28 9.59
C ALA A 63 8.42 -6.67 9.23
N LEU A 64 9.25 -7.53 8.63
CA LEU A 64 8.90 -8.93 8.34
C LEU A 64 8.77 -9.77 9.61
N ILE A 65 9.68 -9.59 10.58
CA ILE A 65 9.57 -10.24 11.90
C ILE A 65 8.27 -9.79 12.59
N GLY A 66 8.01 -8.49 12.61
CA GLY A 66 6.78 -7.92 13.16
C GLY A 66 5.53 -8.49 12.48
N THR A 67 5.57 -8.68 11.16
CA THR A 67 4.49 -9.31 10.39
C THR A 67 4.24 -10.76 10.82
N VAL A 68 5.30 -11.57 10.97
CA VAL A 68 5.16 -12.96 11.44
C VAL A 68 4.57 -13.02 12.85
N MET A 69 4.97 -12.10 13.74
CA MET A 69 4.39 -12.02 15.09
C MET A 69 2.92 -11.54 15.06
N LEU A 70 2.61 -10.59 14.19
CA LEU A 70 1.26 -10.02 14.00
C LEU A 70 0.23 -11.08 13.58
N VAL A 71 0.63 -12.06 12.78
CA VAL A 71 -0.25 -13.17 12.37
C VAL A 71 -0.31 -14.29 13.41
N GLY A 72 0.37 -14.16 14.56
CA GLY A 72 0.39 -15.16 15.63
C GLY A 72 1.55 -16.15 15.56
N GLY A 73 2.62 -15.82 14.82
CA GLY A 73 3.80 -16.65 14.62
C GLY A 73 3.78 -17.42 13.29
N PRO A 74 4.82 -18.22 12.98
CA PRO A 74 4.96 -18.90 11.69
C PRO A 74 3.78 -19.81 11.34
N ALA A 75 3.19 -20.47 12.35
CA ALA A 75 2.02 -21.35 12.15
C ALA A 75 0.72 -20.58 11.88
N GLY A 76 0.67 -19.28 12.21
CA GLY A 76 -0.48 -18.41 11.94
C GLY A 76 -0.45 -17.74 10.57
N PHE A 77 0.67 -17.83 9.84
CA PHE A 77 0.81 -17.22 8.53
C PHE A 77 0.01 -17.98 7.47
N GLY A 78 -1.05 -17.37 6.97
CA GLY A 78 -1.96 -17.98 6.00
C GLY A 78 -1.85 -17.43 4.59
N LEU A 79 -2.67 -17.98 3.69
CA LEU A 79 -2.77 -17.50 2.31
C LEU A 79 -3.23 -16.04 2.22
N GLY A 80 -4.14 -15.61 3.10
CA GLY A 80 -4.62 -14.21 3.11
C GLY A 80 -3.52 -13.20 3.45
N ASP A 81 -2.62 -13.57 4.38
CA ASP A 81 -1.47 -12.75 4.75
C ASP A 81 -0.44 -12.72 3.62
N LEU A 82 -0.15 -13.87 3.00
CA LEU A 82 0.72 -13.95 1.83
C LEU A 82 0.22 -13.06 0.68
N LEU A 83 -1.07 -13.13 0.36
CA LEU A 83 -1.69 -12.28 -0.65
C LEU A 83 -1.58 -10.79 -0.29
N THR A 84 -1.69 -10.45 0.99
CA THR A 84 -1.50 -9.07 1.45
C THR A 84 -0.04 -8.61 1.35
N VAL A 85 0.93 -9.49 1.62
CA VAL A 85 2.36 -9.19 1.39
C VAL A 85 2.62 -8.94 -0.11
N VAL A 86 2.01 -9.74 -0.99
CA VAL A 86 2.07 -9.52 -2.45
C VAL A 86 1.43 -8.19 -2.83
N CYS A 87 0.28 -7.84 -2.24
CA CYS A 87 -0.34 -6.52 -2.41
C CYS A 87 0.64 -5.40 -2.04
N ALA A 88 1.31 -5.48 -0.89
CA ALA A 88 2.28 -4.48 -0.46
C ALA A 88 3.43 -4.31 -1.48
N ALA A 89 3.91 -5.41 -2.07
CA ALA A 89 4.94 -5.36 -3.11
C ALA A 89 4.43 -4.72 -4.41
N LEU A 90 3.19 -4.99 -4.80
CA LEU A 90 2.56 -4.39 -5.99
C LEU A 90 2.29 -2.89 -5.78
N TYR A 91 1.85 -2.48 -4.59
CA TYR A 91 1.70 -1.06 -4.24
C TYR A 91 3.04 -0.34 -4.21
N ALA A 92 4.08 -0.95 -3.65
CA ALA A 92 5.44 -0.40 -3.72
C ALA A 92 5.93 -0.26 -5.17
N LEU A 93 5.70 -1.26 -6.02
CA LEU A 93 6.02 -1.18 -7.44
C LEU A 93 5.24 -0.05 -8.13
N HIS A 94 3.94 0.06 -7.87
CA HIS A 94 3.10 1.16 -8.38
C HIS A 94 3.65 2.52 -7.98
N ILE A 95 4.01 2.71 -6.71
CA ILE A 95 4.62 3.95 -6.20
C ILE A 95 5.93 4.26 -6.95
N VAL A 96 6.82 3.27 -7.14
CA VAL A 96 8.08 3.48 -7.85
C VAL A 96 7.85 3.86 -9.31
N LEU A 97 6.99 3.11 -10.02
CA LEU A 97 6.67 3.39 -11.42
C LEU A 97 6.06 4.78 -11.58
N LEU A 98 5.13 5.16 -10.70
CA LEU A 98 4.46 6.45 -10.77
C LEU A 98 5.42 7.60 -10.50
N SER A 99 6.29 7.48 -9.49
CA SER A 99 7.29 8.52 -9.18
C SER A 99 8.27 8.76 -10.33
N ARG A 100 8.57 7.71 -11.13
CA ARG A 100 9.52 7.80 -12.24
C ARG A 100 8.88 8.23 -13.55
N TRP A 101 7.65 7.80 -13.81
CA TRP A 101 7.01 7.99 -15.12
C TRP A 101 5.92 9.08 -15.15
N SER A 102 5.44 9.54 -13.99
CA SER A 102 4.44 10.62 -13.92
C SER A 102 4.96 12.06 -14.08
N PRO A 103 6.25 12.41 -13.78
CA PRO A 103 6.73 13.77 -13.95
C PRO A 103 6.53 14.30 -15.38
N GLY A 104 5.97 15.51 -15.50
CA GLY A 104 5.65 16.14 -16.79
C GLY A 104 4.33 15.68 -17.43
N LEU A 105 3.62 14.70 -16.85
CA LEU A 105 2.29 14.30 -17.32
C LEU A 105 1.17 15.09 -16.63
N ARG A 106 -0.06 15.03 -17.16
CA ARG A 106 -1.24 15.58 -16.48
C ARG A 106 -1.76 14.54 -15.46
N SER A 107 -1.84 14.92 -14.18
CA SER A 107 -2.22 14.01 -13.08
C SER A 107 -3.65 13.48 -13.21
N ALA A 108 -4.63 14.33 -13.55
CA ALA A 108 -6.03 13.92 -13.67
C ALA A 108 -6.27 12.84 -14.74
N PRO A 109 -5.83 13.00 -16.00
CA PRO A 109 -5.92 11.93 -17.00
C PRO A 109 -5.17 10.66 -16.60
N LEU A 110 -4.02 10.80 -15.93
CA LEU A 110 -3.23 9.65 -15.49
C LEU A 110 -3.98 8.85 -14.41
N ALA A 111 -4.50 9.52 -13.39
CA ALA A 111 -5.32 8.91 -12.35
C ALA A 111 -6.60 8.27 -12.92
N MET A 112 -7.27 8.94 -13.87
CA MET A 112 -8.44 8.41 -14.55
C MET A 112 -8.13 7.10 -15.30
N VAL A 113 -7.01 7.03 -16.02
CA VAL A 113 -6.61 5.79 -16.72
C VAL A 113 -6.28 4.68 -15.72
N GLN A 114 -5.61 4.98 -14.60
CA GLN A 114 -5.29 3.96 -13.57
C GLN A 114 -6.56 3.36 -12.94
N MET A 115 -7.51 4.23 -12.56
CA MET A 115 -8.80 3.82 -12.00
C MET A 115 -9.64 3.10 -13.04
N GLY A 116 -9.65 3.58 -14.29
CA GLY A 116 -10.35 2.94 -15.41
C GLY A 116 -9.83 1.54 -15.69
N MET A 117 -8.50 1.33 -15.69
CA MET A 117 -7.91 0.00 -15.82
C MET A 117 -8.31 -0.93 -14.68
N SER A 118 -8.32 -0.43 -13.45
CA SER A 118 -8.77 -1.20 -12.29
C SER A 118 -10.25 -1.59 -12.45
N ALA A 119 -11.11 -0.64 -12.80
CA ALA A 119 -12.53 -0.91 -13.05
C ALA A 119 -12.74 -1.94 -14.16
N LEU A 120 -11.99 -1.87 -15.26
CA LEU A 120 -12.06 -2.84 -16.36
C LEU A 120 -11.65 -4.25 -15.92
N ILE A 121 -10.54 -4.39 -15.20
CA ILE A 121 -10.04 -5.69 -14.71
C ILE A 121 -11.04 -6.32 -13.73
N PHE A 122 -11.56 -5.53 -12.79
CA PHE A 122 -12.53 -6.02 -11.80
C PHE A 122 -13.89 -6.33 -12.42
N THR A 123 -14.37 -5.51 -13.36
CA THR A 123 -15.64 -5.76 -14.06
C THR A 123 -15.54 -7.01 -14.93
N GLY A 124 -14.43 -7.21 -15.64
CA GLY A 124 -14.19 -8.41 -16.44
C GLY A 124 -14.15 -9.70 -15.61
N GLY A 125 -13.54 -9.66 -14.41
CA GLY A 125 -13.50 -10.79 -13.48
C GLY A 125 -14.80 -11.04 -12.70
N GLY A 126 -15.55 -9.97 -12.40
CA GLY A 126 -16.77 -10.01 -11.58
C GLY A 126 -18.08 -10.11 -12.35
N ALA A 127 -18.09 -9.88 -13.67
CA ALA A 127 -19.29 -9.90 -14.51
C ALA A 127 -20.10 -11.21 -14.41
N PHE A 128 -19.43 -12.32 -14.09
CA PHE A 128 -20.05 -13.64 -13.97
C PHE A 128 -20.42 -14.03 -12.52
N GLN A 129 -20.08 -13.19 -11.54
CA GLN A 129 -20.33 -13.44 -10.11
C GLN A 129 -21.56 -12.69 -9.57
N TRP A 130 -22.32 -12.01 -10.43
CA TRP A 130 -23.54 -11.29 -10.05
C TRP A 130 -24.71 -12.26 -9.73
N ARG A 131 -24.52 -13.08 -8.70
CA ARG A 131 -25.50 -14.05 -8.18
C ARG A 131 -26.23 -13.51 -6.95
N ALA A 132 -25.82 -12.34 -6.44
CA ALA A 132 -26.46 -11.65 -5.33
C ALA A 132 -27.49 -10.63 -5.86
N GLY A 133 -28.62 -10.50 -5.16
CA GLY A 133 -29.64 -9.48 -5.46
C GLY A 133 -29.10 -8.05 -5.33
N MET A 134 -29.96 -7.05 -5.56
CA MET A 134 -29.57 -5.64 -5.47
C MET A 134 -28.89 -5.31 -4.13
N PRO A 135 -27.73 -4.61 -4.13
CA PRO A 135 -27.06 -4.22 -2.90
C PRO A 135 -27.96 -3.38 -2.01
N SER A 136 -27.85 -3.56 -0.69
CA SER A 136 -28.58 -2.72 0.26
C SER A 136 -28.10 -1.26 0.22
N PRO A 137 -28.90 -0.29 0.71
CA PRO A 137 -28.47 1.12 0.79
C PRO A 137 -27.13 1.31 1.53
N TYR A 138 -26.86 0.47 2.54
CA TYR A 138 -25.60 0.49 3.27
C TYR A 138 -24.41 0.07 2.38
N VAL A 139 -24.58 -0.96 1.55
CA VAL A 139 -23.53 -1.40 0.62
C VAL A 139 -23.27 -0.33 -0.45
N TRP A 140 -24.33 0.32 -0.95
CA TRP A 140 -24.18 1.46 -1.87
C TRP A 140 -23.40 2.62 -1.24
N PHE A 141 -23.72 2.95 0.01
CA PHE A 141 -22.97 3.96 0.74
C PHE A 141 -21.48 3.58 0.86
N ALA A 142 -21.18 2.33 1.22
CA ALA A 142 -19.80 1.83 1.30
C ALA A 142 -19.08 1.88 -0.06
N ILE A 143 -19.76 1.55 -1.16
CA ILE A 143 -19.21 1.64 -2.53
C ILE A 143 -18.87 3.09 -2.88
N ILE A 144 -19.76 4.04 -2.58
CA ILE A 144 -19.51 5.46 -2.87
C ILE A 144 -18.33 5.97 -2.04
N VAL A 145 -18.30 5.67 -0.75
CA VAL A 145 -17.22 6.11 0.14
C VAL A 145 -15.88 5.53 -0.31
N THR A 146 -15.81 4.24 -0.58
CA THR A 146 -14.56 3.59 -0.98
C THR A 146 -14.15 3.96 -2.40
N GLY A 147 -15.07 3.95 -3.37
CA GLY A 147 -14.75 4.26 -4.77
C GLY A 147 -14.41 5.71 -5.03
N VAL A 148 -15.14 6.66 -4.44
CA VAL A 148 -14.94 8.09 -4.70
C VAL A 148 -13.83 8.66 -3.82
N PHE A 149 -13.94 8.48 -2.50
CA PHE A 149 -13.03 9.14 -1.56
C PHE A 149 -11.75 8.33 -1.34
N ALA A 150 -11.88 7.04 -1.02
CA ALA A 150 -10.71 6.20 -0.72
C ALA A 150 -9.92 5.79 -1.97
N SER A 151 -10.55 5.74 -3.15
CA SER A 151 -9.89 5.39 -4.41
C SER A 151 -9.68 6.60 -5.32
N ALA A 152 -10.72 7.09 -6.00
CA ALA A 152 -10.54 8.08 -7.07
C ALA A 152 -9.85 9.37 -6.59
N LEU A 153 -10.31 9.95 -5.48
CA LEU A 153 -9.73 11.17 -4.92
C LEU A 153 -8.34 10.93 -4.34
N ALA A 154 -8.15 9.87 -3.55
CA ALA A 154 -6.87 9.54 -2.94
C ALA A 154 -5.78 9.29 -4.00
N TYR A 155 -6.06 8.46 -5.01
CA TYR A 155 -5.11 8.19 -6.09
C TYR A 155 -4.89 9.40 -7.00
N TYR A 156 -5.88 10.29 -7.17
CA TYR A 156 -5.64 11.56 -7.85
C TYR A 156 -4.63 12.42 -7.09
N ILE A 157 -4.83 12.62 -5.78
CA ILE A 157 -3.92 13.39 -4.93
C ILE A 157 -2.53 12.75 -4.91
N GLN A 158 -2.45 11.43 -4.72
CA GLN A 158 -1.20 10.69 -4.74
C GLN A 158 -0.50 10.84 -6.10
N THR A 159 -1.22 10.66 -7.21
CA THR A 159 -0.66 10.81 -8.55
C THR A 159 -0.09 12.21 -8.75
N TRP A 160 -0.81 13.25 -8.32
CA TRP A 160 -0.32 14.63 -8.39
C TRP A 160 0.91 14.87 -7.49
N ALA A 161 0.91 14.34 -6.27
CA ALA A 161 2.03 14.49 -5.34
C ALA A 161 3.30 13.81 -5.88
N GLN A 162 3.16 12.61 -6.45
CA GLN A 162 4.27 11.82 -7.02
C GLN A 162 4.91 12.42 -8.28
N GLN A 163 4.30 13.45 -8.87
CA GLN A 163 4.93 14.24 -9.93
C GLN A 163 6.03 15.16 -9.40
N HIS A 164 5.99 15.46 -8.10
CA HIS A 164 6.86 16.42 -7.42
C HIS A 164 7.74 15.75 -6.35
N LEU A 165 7.49 14.47 -6.06
CA LEU A 165 8.15 13.73 -4.99
C LEU A 165 8.79 12.45 -5.54
N SER A 166 9.94 12.09 -4.97
CA SER A 166 10.55 10.78 -5.23
C SER A 166 9.74 9.65 -4.59
N ALA A 167 9.99 8.42 -5.05
CA ALA A 167 9.34 7.22 -4.48
C ALA A 167 9.58 7.10 -2.97
N SER A 168 10.82 7.32 -2.52
CA SER A 168 11.16 7.32 -1.09
C SER A 168 10.40 8.41 -0.32
N ARG A 169 10.32 9.65 -0.83
CA ARG A 169 9.58 10.73 -0.16
C ARG A 169 8.08 10.43 -0.08
N THR A 170 7.53 9.80 -1.10
CA THR A 170 6.12 9.39 -1.12
C THR A 170 5.88 8.30 -0.09
N ALA A 171 6.74 7.28 -0.02
CA ALA A 171 6.67 6.23 1.00
C ALA A 171 6.73 6.83 2.42
N VAL A 172 7.57 7.84 2.67
CA VAL A 172 7.64 8.55 3.96
C VAL A 172 6.28 9.11 4.37
N ILE A 173 5.60 9.82 3.46
CA ILE A 173 4.29 10.43 3.73
C ILE A 173 3.25 9.35 4.05
N LEU A 174 3.29 8.26 3.29
CA LEU A 174 2.36 7.14 3.42
C LEU A 174 2.65 6.23 4.63
N THR A 175 3.76 6.43 5.37
CA THR A 175 4.04 5.68 6.61
C THR A 175 3.03 5.87 7.73
N THR A 176 2.19 6.90 7.64
CA THR A 176 1.12 7.14 8.60
C THR A 176 -0.07 6.20 8.37
N GLU A 177 -0.22 5.65 7.17
CA GLU A 177 -1.35 4.78 6.79
C GLU A 177 -1.46 3.51 7.66
N PRO A 178 -0.40 2.74 7.94
CA PRO A 178 -0.51 1.51 8.73
C PRO A 178 -0.88 1.79 10.19
N ALA A 179 -0.50 2.95 10.73
CA ALA A 179 -0.93 3.38 12.06
C ALA A 179 -2.43 3.66 12.09
N TRP A 180 -2.97 4.34 11.07
CA TRP A 180 -4.42 4.54 10.93
C TRP A 180 -5.17 3.24 10.69
N ALA A 181 -4.60 2.31 9.92
CA ALA A 181 -5.17 0.97 9.73
C ALA A 181 -5.31 0.21 11.06
N LEU A 182 -4.28 0.27 11.92
CA LEU A 182 -4.36 -0.31 13.27
C LEU A 182 -5.44 0.34 14.12
N VAL A 183 -5.52 1.68 14.14
CA VAL A 183 -6.55 2.41 14.88
C VAL A 183 -7.94 2.03 14.39
N ALA A 184 -8.15 1.98 13.07
CA ALA A 184 -9.42 1.57 12.47
C ALA A 184 -9.76 0.11 12.80
N ALA A 185 -8.78 -0.79 12.81
CA ALA A 185 -9.00 -2.18 13.17
C ALA A 185 -9.48 -2.33 14.63
N VAL A 186 -8.87 -1.61 15.56
CA VAL A 186 -9.25 -1.66 16.98
C VAL A 186 -10.58 -0.94 17.24
N VAL A 187 -10.74 0.28 16.74
CA VAL A 187 -11.86 1.17 17.09
C VAL A 187 -13.11 0.88 16.25
N LEU A 188 -12.95 0.68 14.94
CA LEU A 188 -14.09 0.53 14.02
C LEU A 188 -14.42 -0.95 13.79
N ALA A 189 -13.41 -1.81 13.61
CA ALA A 189 -13.64 -3.24 13.40
C ALA A 189 -13.72 -4.05 14.71
N GLY A 190 -13.43 -3.44 15.86
CA GLY A 190 -13.48 -4.10 17.17
C GLY A 190 -12.45 -5.24 17.32
N GLN A 191 -11.40 -5.25 16.49
CA GLN A 191 -10.41 -6.32 16.47
C GLN A 191 -9.59 -6.33 17.76
N ARG A 192 -9.51 -7.51 18.38
CA ARG A 192 -8.69 -7.75 19.56
C ARG A 192 -7.41 -8.45 19.16
N PHE A 193 -6.28 -7.85 19.50
CA PHE A 193 -4.96 -8.45 19.29
C PHE A 193 -4.53 -9.20 20.55
N SER A 194 -3.97 -10.40 20.38
CA SER A 194 -3.25 -11.05 21.47
C SER A 194 -1.95 -10.28 21.79
N ALA A 195 -1.33 -10.58 22.93
CA ALA A 195 -0.07 -9.93 23.33
C ALA A 195 1.03 -10.06 22.26
N LEU A 196 1.16 -11.25 21.65
CA LEU A 196 2.14 -11.48 20.58
C LEU A 196 1.84 -10.61 19.36
N GLN A 197 0.57 -10.53 18.96
CA GLN A 197 0.17 -9.76 17.78
C GLN A 197 0.33 -8.25 18.01
N ALA A 198 0.03 -7.77 19.23
CA ALA A 198 0.26 -6.38 19.61
C ALA A 198 1.75 -6.03 19.56
N VAL A 199 2.62 -6.88 20.10
CA VAL A 199 4.07 -6.71 19.98
C VAL A 199 4.51 -6.75 18.51
N GLY A 200 3.96 -7.67 17.71
CA GLY A 200 4.24 -7.74 16.27
C GLY A 200 3.86 -6.47 15.52
N ALA A 201 2.67 -5.92 15.76
CA ALA A 201 2.22 -4.64 15.20
C ALA A 201 3.18 -3.50 15.59
N LEU A 202 3.58 -3.43 16.86
CA LEU A 202 4.50 -2.40 17.35
C LEU A 202 5.89 -2.52 16.72
N VAL A 203 6.45 -3.74 16.65
CA VAL A 203 7.76 -3.99 16.01
C VAL A 203 7.70 -3.61 14.53
N MET A 204 6.61 -3.96 13.84
CA MET A 204 6.40 -3.64 12.44
C MET A 204 6.34 -2.12 12.23
N LEU A 205 5.50 -1.41 12.98
CA LEU A 205 5.37 0.05 12.90
C LEU A 205 6.66 0.76 13.28
N ALA A 206 7.34 0.32 14.35
CA ALA A 206 8.62 0.88 14.76
C ALA A 206 9.71 0.68 13.71
N SER A 207 9.70 -0.44 12.98
CA SER A 207 10.64 -0.69 11.89
C SER A 207 10.37 0.24 10.70
N ILE A 208 9.09 0.42 10.34
CA ILE A 208 8.66 1.34 9.28
C ILE A 208 9.02 2.79 9.64
N VAL A 209 8.65 3.26 10.81
CA VAL A 209 8.92 4.65 11.26
C VAL A 209 10.41 4.87 11.52
N GLY A 210 11.08 3.89 12.13
CA GLY A 210 12.51 3.94 12.40
C GLY A 210 13.36 4.03 11.12
N HIS A 211 12.88 3.42 10.03
CA HIS A 211 13.48 3.59 8.71
C HIS A 211 13.52 5.06 8.29
N GLU A 212 12.39 5.76 8.48
CA GLU A 212 12.23 7.14 8.04
C GLU A 212 12.99 8.13 8.93
N LEU A 213 12.96 7.91 10.25
CA LEU A 213 13.77 8.72 11.18
C LEU A 213 15.26 8.59 10.85
N ALA A 214 15.74 7.39 10.55
CA ALA A 214 17.12 7.19 10.13
C ALA A 214 17.41 7.89 8.79
N HIS A 215 16.48 7.88 7.84
CA HIS A 215 16.63 8.58 6.57
C HIS A 215 16.70 10.11 6.77
N LEU A 216 15.88 10.69 7.64
CA LEU A 216 15.88 12.13 7.95
C LEU A 216 17.14 12.57 8.72
N ILE A 217 17.59 11.77 9.68
CA ILE A 217 18.76 12.09 10.52
C ILE A 217 20.07 11.97 9.73
N PHE A 218 20.21 10.91 8.93
CA PHE A 218 21.46 10.64 8.20
C PHE A 218 21.50 11.23 6.79
N ASN A 219 20.40 11.82 6.30
CA ASN A 219 20.37 12.52 5.01
C ASN A 219 19.56 13.84 5.07
N PRO A 220 20.00 14.84 5.87
CA PRO A 220 19.28 16.11 6.02
C PRO A 220 19.31 16.99 4.76
N HIS A 221 20.06 16.63 3.71
CA HIS A 221 20.18 17.39 2.47
C HIS A 221 19.81 16.52 1.27
N GLY A 222 18.50 16.37 1.05
CA GLY A 222 17.99 15.89 -0.22
C GLY A 222 18.59 16.73 -1.35
N GLY A 223 19.41 16.09 -2.19
CA GLY A 223 20.27 16.72 -3.17
C GLY A 223 19.61 17.88 -3.91
N LYS A 224 20.35 18.98 -4.00
CA LYS A 224 20.10 20.03 -4.98
C LYS A 224 19.90 19.35 -6.34
N ALA A 225 18.82 19.70 -7.03
CA ALA A 225 18.61 19.31 -8.42
C ALA A 225 19.88 19.65 -9.22
N PRO A 226 20.41 18.74 -10.07
CA PRO A 226 21.38 19.16 -11.06
C PRO A 226 20.71 20.21 -11.95
N THR A 227 21.28 21.41 -11.93
CA THR A 227 20.98 22.52 -12.82
C THR A 227 21.11 22.13 -14.28
#